data_AF-A0AAU3FNG6-F1
#
_entry.id   AF-A0AAU3FNG6-F1
#
_cell.length_a   1.000
_cell.length_b   1.000
_cell.length_c   1.000
_cell.angle_alpha   90.00
_cell.angle_beta   90.00
_cell.angle_gamma   90.00
#
_symmetry.space_group_name_H-M   'P 1'
#
loop_
_entity.id
_entity.type
_entity.pdbx_description
1 polymer ?
#
loop_
_entity_poly.entity_id
_entity_poly.type
_entity_poly.pdbx_seq_one_letter_code
_entity_poly.pdbx_strand_id
1 'polypeptide(L)' 'MFGRDLDDAERWVADWSASISERAERAQRLAARVAGLTGSAEAAGGLVEARVDSSGGLVALHLDDRLTGWPAARLERGS' A
#
# COMPACT_ATOMS: atom_id res chain seq x y z
N MET A 1 -4.52 -45.04 -27.40
CA MET A 1 -3.33 -44.36 -26.85
C MET A 1 -3.53 -42.84 -26.83
N PHE A 2 -3.93 -42.21 -27.94
CA PHE A 2 -4.16 -40.75 -28.05
C PHE A 2 -5.14 -40.09 -27.06
N GLY A 3 -6.13 -40.80 -26.53
CA GLY A 3 -7.08 -40.22 -25.55
C GLY A 3 -6.43 -39.85 -24.21
N ARG A 4 -5.42 -40.63 -23.77
CA ARG A 4 -4.72 -40.38 -22.51
C ARG A 4 -3.89 -39.10 -22.57
N ASP A 5 -3.24 -38.85 -23.71
CA ASP A 5 -2.43 -37.64 -23.90
C ASP A 5 -3.29 -36.36 -23.91
N LEU A 6 -4.52 -36.45 -24.43
CA LEU A 6 -5.47 -35.33 -24.40
C LEU A 6 -5.98 -35.07 -22.98
N ASP A 7 -6.41 -36.11 -22.26
CA ASP A 7 -6.86 -35.99 -20.87
C ASP A 7 -5.75 -35.44 -19.95
N ASP A 8 -4.50 -35.82 -20.23
CA ASP A 8 -3.32 -35.33 -19.51
C ASP A 8 -3.03 -33.85 -19.83
N ALA A 9 -3.19 -33.43 -21.09
CA ALA A 9 -3.07 -32.03 -21.49
C ALA A 9 -4.19 -31.15 -20.89
N GLU A 10 -5.44 -31.62 -20.89
CA GLU A 10 -6.58 -30.89 -20.30
C GLU A 10 -6.41 -30.70 -18.79
N ARG A 11 -5.97 -31.75 -18.08
CA ARG A 11 -5.67 -31.67 -16.66
C ARG A 11 -4.53 -30.70 -16.37
N TRP A 12 -3.48 -30.70 -17.19
CA TRP A 12 -2.38 -29.76 -17.06
C TRP A 12 -2.84 -28.30 -17.25
N VAL A 13 -3.68 -28.02 -18.24
CA VAL A 13 -4.25 -26.67 -18.45
C VAL A 13 -5.13 -26.26 -17.26
N ALA A 14 -5.95 -27.17 -16.75
CA ALA A 14 -6.81 -26.90 -15.59
C ALA A 14 -5.99 -26.56 -14.34
N ASP A 15 -4.96 -27.35 -14.03
CA ASP A 15 -4.06 -27.13 -12.90
C ASP A 15 -3.28 -25.81 -13.05
N TRP A 16 -2.82 -25.51 -14.27
CA TRP A 16 -2.16 -24.24 -14.56
C TRP A 16 -3.10 -23.05 -14.35
N SER A 17 -4.33 -23.13 -14.86
CA SER A 17 -5.35 -22.08 -14.70
C SER A 17 -5.70 -21.84 -13.23
N ALA A 18 -5.85 -22.92 -12.46
CA ALA A 18 -6.08 -22.85 -11.02
C ALA A 18 -4.91 -22.16 -10.29
N SER A 19 -3.67 -22.52 -10.62
CA SER A 19 -2.47 -21.90 -10.04
C SER A 19 -2.35 -20.40 -10.35
N ILE A 20 -2.65 -19.97 -11.59
CA ILE A 20 -2.64 -18.56 -11.96
C ILE A 20 -3.73 -17.79 -11.20
N SER A 21 -4.94 -18.37 -11.10
CA SER A 21 -6.05 -17.75 -10.37
C SER A 21 -5.70 -17.54 -8.90
N GLU A 22 -5.15 -18.57 -8.25
CA GLU A 22 -4.72 -18.50 -6.85
C GLU A 22 -3.62 -17.43 -6.63
N ARG A 23 -2.66 -17.34 -7.55
CA ARG A 23 -1.62 -16.30 -7.52
C ARG A 23 -2.20 -14.90 -7.68
N ALA A 24 -3.14 -14.72 -8.60
CA ALA A 24 -3.80 -13.43 -8.83
C ALA A 24 -4.59 -12.99 -7.60
N GLU A 25 -5.30 -13.90 -6.93
CA GLU A 25 -6.00 -13.58 -5.69
C GLU A 25 -5.04 -13.20 -4.55
N ARG A 26 -3.93 -13.94 -4.38
CA ARG A 26 -2.90 -13.59 -3.38
C ARG A 26 -2.31 -12.20 -3.64
N ALA A 27 -2.02 -11.88 -4.90
CA ALA A 27 -1.50 -10.58 -5.28
C ALA A 27 -2.51 -9.46 -4.99
N GLN A 28 -3.79 -9.65 -5.32
CA GLN A 28 -4.85 -8.69 -5.02
C GLN A 28 -5.00 -8.45 -3.51
N ARG A 29 -4.99 -9.52 -2.70
CA ARG A 29 -5.05 -9.39 -1.23
C ARG A 29 -3.86 -8.62 -0.66
N LEU A 30 -2.66 -8.90 -1.15
CA LEU A 30 -1.47 -8.17 -0.73
C LEU A 30 -1.54 -6.70 -1.13
N ALA A 31 -1.95 -6.40 -2.37
CA ALA A 31 -2.11 -5.03 -2.86
C ALA A 31 -3.11 -4.26 -2.01
N ALA A 32 -4.26 -4.85 -1.67
CA ALA A 32 -5.25 -4.24 -0.79
C ALA A 32 -4.69 -3.96 0.61
N ARG A 33 -3.89 -4.88 1.16
CA ARG A 33 -3.24 -4.68 2.46
C ARG A 33 -2.23 -3.53 2.42
N VAL A 34 -1.42 -3.45 1.37
CA VAL A 34 -0.43 -2.36 1.20
C VAL A 34 -1.12 -1.01 1.02
N ALA A 35 -2.18 -0.95 0.19
CA ALA A 35 -2.95 0.26 -0.01
C ALA A 35 -3.61 0.81 1.26
N GLY A 36 -3.89 -0.07 2.23
CA GLY A 36 -4.43 0.32 3.55
C GLY A 36 -3.36 0.75 4.56
N LEU A 37 -2.07 0.69 4.24
CA LEU A 37 -1.02 1.13 5.15
C LEU A 37 -0.92 2.66 5.16
N THR A 38 -0.76 3.21 6.36
CA THR A 38 -0.45 4.63 6.57
C THR A 38 0.80 4.77 7.44
N GLY A 39 1.68 5.70 7.10
CA GLY A 39 2.81 6.09 7.94
C GLY A 39 2.55 7.43 8.62
N SER A 40 3.06 7.63 9.83
CA SER A 40 2.99 8.91 10.55
C SER A 40 4.39 9.43 10.87
N ALA A 41 4.55 10.75 10.86
CA ALA A 41 5.75 11.44 11.28
C ALA A 41 5.38 12.67 12.11
N GLU A 42 6.21 12.97 13.10
CA GLU A 42 6.06 14.13 13.96
C GLU A 42 7.28 15.04 13.84
N ALA A 43 7.06 16.35 13.86
CA ALA A 43 8.12 17.35 13.84
C ALA A 43 7.89 18.43 14.90
N ALA A 44 8.92 19.23 15.16
CA ALA A 44 8.91 20.34 16.12
C ALA A 44 8.40 19.92 17.52
N GLY A 45 8.77 18.71 17.97
CA GLY A 45 8.37 18.20 19.29
C GLY A 45 6.88 17.87 19.42
N GLY A 46 6.26 17.41 18.33
CA GLY A 46 4.83 17.02 18.29
C GLY A 46 3.89 18.16 17.91
N LEU A 47 4.41 19.32 17.50
CA LEU A 47 3.59 20.44 17.03
C LEU A 47 3.04 20.21 15.61
N VAL A 48 3.73 19.37 14.84
CA VAL A 48 3.31 18.97 13.49
C VAL A 48 3.22 17.45 13.48
N GLU A 49 2.06 16.92 13.13
CA GLU A 49 1.88 15.49 12.84
C GLU A 49 1.36 15.34 11.42
N ALA A 50 2.07 14.55 10.60
CA ALA A 50 1.66 14.23 9.24
C ALA A 50 1.42 12.73 9.11
N ARG A 51 0.34 12.35 8.43
CA ARG A 51 0.06 10.97 8.04
C ARG A 51 0.00 10.87 6.54
N VAL A 52 0.72 9.90 6.00
CA VAL A 52 0.75 9.59 4.57
C VAL A 52 0.20 8.21 4.30
N ASP A 53 -0.41 8.02 3.13
CA ASP A 53 -0.76 6.70 2.61
C ASP A 53 0.48 5.98 2.02
N SER A 54 0.27 4.74 1.57
CA SER A 54 1.32 3.91 0.98
C SER A 54 1.94 4.47 -0.31
N SER A 55 1.29 5.44 -0.97
CA SER A 55 1.82 6.13 -2.16
C SER A 55 2.64 7.38 -1.81
N GLY A 56 2.71 7.73 -0.52
CA GLY A 56 3.30 8.98 -0.05
C GLY A 56 2.34 10.17 -0.14
N GLY A 57 1.07 9.94 -0.44
CA GLY A 57 0.03 10.97 -0.44
C GLY A 57 -0.32 11.39 0.99
N LEU A 58 -0.40 12.69 1.24
CA LEU A 58 -0.80 13.22 2.55
C LEU A 58 -2.30 12.97 2.79
N VAL A 59 -2.63 12.19 3.80
CA VAL A 59 -4.02 11.84 4.16
C VAL A 59 -4.49 12.49 5.45
N ALA A 60 -3.57 12.95 6.30
CA ALA A 60 -3.90 13.79 7.44
C ALA A 60 -2.72 14.72 7.78
N LEU A 61 -3.03 15.96 8.18
CA LEU A 61 -2.08 16.90 8.72
C LEU A 61 -2.72 17.57 9.93
N HIS A 62 -2.06 17.44 11.09
CA HIS A 62 -2.42 18.15 12.30
C HIS A 62 -1.33 19.17 12.62
N LEU A 63 -1.76 20.40 12.84
CA LEU A 63 -0.92 21.51 13.28
C LEU A 63 -1.49 21.97 14.61
N ASP A 64 -0.66 21.94 15.64
CA ASP A 64 -1.03 22.42 16.97
C ASP A 64 -1.25 23.95 16.92
N ASP A 65 -2.28 24.45 17.61
CA ASP A 65 -2.64 25.87 17.65
C ASP A 65 -1.49 26.78 18.14
N ARG A 66 -0.49 26.23 18.84
CA ARG A 66 0.75 26.95 19.18
C ARG A 66 1.57 27.39 17.96
N LEU A 67 1.32 26.82 16.78
CA LEU A 67 1.97 27.19 15.50
C LEU A 67 1.32 28.38 14.80
N THR A 68 0.13 28.83 15.22
CA THR A 68 -0.62 29.92 14.53
C THR A 68 0.14 31.25 14.46
N GLY A 69 1.22 31.42 15.24
CA GLY A 69 2.12 32.59 15.20
C GLY A 69 3.49 32.36 14.56
N TRP A 70 3.77 31.18 14.03
CA TRP A 70 5.10 30.85 13.49
C TRP A 70 5.25 31.36 12.04
N PRO A 71 6.36 32.05 11.71
CA PRO A 71 6.67 32.40 10.33
C PRO A 71 6.84 31.15 9.47
N ALA A 72 6.31 31.12 8.24
CA ALA A 72 6.41 29.98 7.32
C ALA A 72 7.86 29.45 7.14
N ALA A 73 8.84 30.36 7.13
CA ALA A 73 10.28 30.03 7.08
C ALA A 73 10.82 29.24 8.29
N ARG A 74 10.04 29.06 9.36
CA ARG A 74 10.36 28.18 10.49
C ARG A 74 9.74 26.79 10.37
N LEU A 75 8.69 26.63 9.58
CA LEU A 75 8.08 25.33 9.29
C LEU A 75 8.92 24.52 8.29
N GLU A 76 9.57 25.19 7.33
CA GLU A 76 10.39 24.53 6.29
C GLU A 76 11.71 23.92 6.81
N ARG A 77 12.16 24.30 8.01
CA ARG A 77 13.51 23.95 8.51
C ARG A 77 13.53 22.73 9.44
N GLY A 78 12.38 22.09 9.65
CA GLY A 78 12.22 20.93 10.54
C GLY A 78 12.09 19.58 9.82
N SER A 79 12.50 19.49 8.55
CA SER A 79 12.50 18.24 7.76
C SER A 79 13.80 17.45 7.89
#